data_AF-A0A6I5RWM9-F1
#
_entry.id   AF-A0A6I5RWM9-F1
#
_cell.length_a   1.000
_cell.length_b   1.000
_cell.length_c   1.000
_cell.angle_alpha   90.00
_cell.angle_beta   90.00
_cell.angle_gamma   90.00
#
_symmetry.space_group_name_H-M   'P 1'
#
loop_
_entity.id
_entity.type
_entity.pdbx_description
1 polymer ?
#
loop_
_entity_poly.entity_id
_entity_poly.type
_entity_poly.pdbx_seq_one_letter_code
_entity_poly.pdbx_strand_id
1 'polypeptide(L)'
;MADGSNNQERNILVGRLARNLKLGNWQSELGASVLTSELENRDTHDSGRRNAVAVHYLGKNGPWGVQLQATRQDMTPRNPGNDQYVTFGSYDATFNVAAKGDLYVTDLSYDIAGNYGWFSGIKLYGNYSLFDKRDSAFHDSQRFILGTSFSLKDLWIAVEWLHGKNDPYIGGSSFTQSLGAGGSNQWENQLYTNIGYYF
;
A
#
# COMPACT_ATOMS: atom_id res chain seq x y z
N MET A 1 19.66 8.31 8.06
CA MET A 1 18.47 8.25 8.93
C MET A 1 18.87 7.59 10.25
N ALA A 2 18.26 7.97 11.39
CA ALA A 2 18.49 7.25 12.65
C ALA A 2 18.06 5.78 12.51
N ASP A 3 18.89 4.87 13.03
CA ASP A 3 18.60 3.43 13.01
C ASP A 3 18.35 2.87 11.60
N GLY A 4 19.04 3.41 10.59
CA GLY A 4 18.98 2.88 9.23
C GLY A 4 19.80 1.60 9.06
N SER A 5 19.45 0.80 8.07
CA SER A 5 20.15 -0.41 7.63
C SER A 5 20.68 -0.26 6.20
N ASN A 6 21.82 -0.86 5.90
CA ASN A 6 22.40 -0.85 4.56
C ASN A 6 22.20 -2.21 3.86
N ASN A 7 20.96 -2.52 3.45
CA ASN A 7 20.65 -3.78 2.76
C ASN A 7 20.53 -3.56 1.25
N GLN A 8 21.05 -4.50 0.46
CA GLN A 8 20.78 -4.60 -0.95
C GLN A 8 19.97 -5.87 -1.25
N GLU A 9 18.81 -5.70 -1.86
CA GLU A 9 17.96 -6.81 -2.30
C GLU A 9 18.45 -7.40 -3.63
N ARG A 10 18.65 -8.71 -3.68
CA ARG A 10 19.16 -9.45 -4.86
C ARG A 10 18.46 -10.81 -4.99
N ASN A 11 18.76 -11.53 -6.08
CA ASN A 11 18.28 -12.91 -6.31
C ASN A 11 16.76 -13.04 -6.12
N ILE A 12 16.01 -12.13 -6.74
CA ILE A 12 14.56 -12.00 -6.55
C ILE A 12 13.84 -13.00 -7.45
N LEU A 13 12.98 -13.82 -6.84
CA LEU A 13 12.02 -14.67 -7.53
C LEU A 13 10.61 -14.26 -7.14
N VAL A 14 9.76 -14.02 -8.13
CA VAL A 14 8.35 -13.68 -7.96
C VAL A 14 7.50 -14.64 -8.77
N GLY A 15 6.42 -15.14 -8.17
CA GLY A 15 5.43 -15.99 -8.83
C GLY A 15 4.03 -15.52 -8.50
N ARG A 16 3.11 -15.60 -9.48
CA ARG A 16 1.70 -15.29 -9.30
C ARG A 16 0.84 -16.26 -10.08
N LEU A 17 -0.21 -16.76 -9.43
CA LEU A 17 -1.27 -17.54 -10.06
C LEU A 17 -2.60 -16.87 -9.79
N ALA A 18 -3.40 -16.68 -10.83
CA ALA A 18 -4.74 -16.13 -10.71
C ALA A 18 -5.71 -16.87 -11.60
N ARG A 19 -6.97 -16.88 -11.19
CA ARG A 19 -8.08 -17.50 -11.90
C ARG A 19 -9.24 -16.52 -11.99
N ASN A 20 -9.78 -16.39 -13.18
CA ASN A 20 -11.06 -15.73 -13.40
C ASN A 20 -12.21 -16.69 -13.16
N LEU A 21 -13.22 -16.24 -12.43
CA LEU A 21 -14.41 -16.98 -12.06
C LEU A 21 -15.62 -16.06 -12.07
N LYS A 22 -16.79 -16.65 -12.33
CA LYS A 22 -18.07 -15.94 -12.27
C LYS A 22 -18.80 -16.37 -10.99
N LEU A 23 -18.96 -15.45 -10.03
CA LEU A 23 -19.65 -15.68 -8.76
C LEU A 23 -21.01 -14.99 -8.79
N GLY A 24 -22.03 -15.70 -9.29
CA GLY A 24 -23.32 -15.10 -9.60
C GLY A 24 -23.18 -14.01 -10.68
N ASN A 25 -23.50 -12.76 -10.32
CA ASN A 25 -23.35 -11.61 -11.22
C ASN A 25 -21.96 -10.96 -11.18
N TRP A 26 -21.08 -11.42 -10.28
CA TRP A 26 -19.72 -10.89 -10.17
C TRP A 26 -18.80 -11.54 -11.19
N GLN A 27 -18.11 -10.70 -11.96
CA GLN A 27 -16.91 -11.07 -12.68
C GLN A 27 -15.74 -10.94 -11.72
N SER A 28 -15.17 -12.06 -11.31
CA SER A 28 -14.22 -12.14 -10.21
C SER A 28 -12.89 -12.71 -10.66
N GLU A 29 -11.81 -12.24 -10.06
CA GLU A 29 -10.50 -12.86 -10.10
C GLU A 29 -10.07 -13.19 -8.67
N LEU A 30 -9.62 -14.42 -8.44
CA LEU A 30 -8.92 -14.81 -7.22
C LEU A 30 -7.49 -15.18 -7.59
N GLY A 31 -6.52 -14.74 -6.79
CA GLY A 31 -5.14 -15.15 -7.00
C GLY A 31 -4.30 -15.17 -5.74
N ALA A 32 -3.12 -15.77 -5.90
CA ALA A 32 -2.09 -15.86 -4.90
C ALA A 32 -0.75 -15.51 -5.54
N SER A 33 0.11 -14.85 -4.76
CA SER A 33 1.44 -14.45 -5.20
C SER A 33 2.48 -14.78 -4.13
N VAL A 34 3.70 -15.04 -4.56
CA VAL A 34 4.85 -15.28 -3.68
C VAL A 34 6.04 -14.47 -4.19
N LEU A 35 6.86 -14.00 -3.26
CA LEU A 35 8.15 -13.37 -3.52
C LEU A 35 9.17 -13.94 -2.54
N THR A 36 10.36 -14.27 -3.03
CA THR A 36 11.52 -14.55 -2.19
C THR A 36 12.75 -13.85 -2.77
N SER A 37 13.58 -13.28 -1.92
CA SER A 37 14.78 -12.55 -2.30
C SER A 37 15.84 -12.59 -1.21
N GLU A 38 17.08 -12.39 -1.60
CA GLU A 38 18.21 -12.24 -0.70
C GLU A 38 18.35 -10.78 -0.26
N LEU A 39 18.67 -10.58 1.02
CA LEU A 39 18.98 -9.26 1.59
C LEU A 39 20.45 -9.26 2.01
N GLU A 40 21.36 -8.85 1.11
CA GLU A 40 22.78 -8.70 1.43
C GLU A 40 22.96 -7.42 2.27
N ASN A 41 23.41 -7.56 3.51
CA ASN A 41 23.79 -6.40 4.30
C ASN A 41 25.21 -5.96 3.91
N ARG A 42 25.36 -4.70 3.49
CA ARG A 42 26.61 -4.14 2.98
C ARG A 42 27.62 -3.77 4.07
N ASP A 43 27.18 -3.70 5.33
CA ASP A 43 28.05 -3.40 6.46
C ASP A 43 28.67 -4.69 7.03
N THR A 44 27.86 -5.75 7.18
CA THR A 44 28.28 -7.05 7.73
C THR A 44 28.75 -8.04 6.65
N HIS A 45 28.35 -7.84 5.39
CA HIS A 45 28.50 -8.79 4.28
C HIS A 45 27.71 -10.10 4.45
N ASP A 46 26.88 -10.19 5.48
CA ASP A 46 26.01 -11.33 5.72
C ASP A 46 24.71 -11.21 4.92
N SER A 47 24.17 -12.36 4.53
CA SER A 47 22.93 -12.43 3.74
C SER A 47 21.75 -12.88 4.60
N GLY A 48 20.72 -12.03 4.61
CA GLY A 48 19.38 -12.30 5.08
C GLY A 48 18.46 -12.74 3.96
N ARG A 49 17.16 -12.81 4.27
CA ARG A 49 16.13 -13.18 3.28
C ARG A 49 14.84 -12.41 3.50
N ARG A 50 14.16 -12.05 2.42
CA ARG A 50 12.76 -11.61 2.41
C ARG A 50 11.92 -12.68 1.76
N ASN A 51 10.80 -13.01 2.39
CA ASN A 51 9.73 -13.79 1.79
C ASN A 51 8.43 -13.01 1.96
N ALA A 52 7.62 -12.97 0.92
CA ALA A 52 6.26 -12.45 1.01
C ALA A 52 5.29 -13.39 0.31
N VAL A 53 4.12 -13.57 0.88
CA VAL A 53 3.02 -14.33 0.29
C VAL A 53 1.76 -13.48 0.34
N ALA A 54 0.98 -13.49 -0.72
CA ALA A 54 -0.23 -12.69 -0.82
C ALA A 54 -1.37 -13.51 -1.41
N VAL A 55 -2.59 -13.17 -0.99
CA VAL A 55 -3.82 -13.55 -1.67
C VAL A 55 -4.59 -12.29 -2.04
N HIS A 56 -5.22 -12.30 -3.21
CA HIS A 56 -6.00 -11.16 -3.68
C HIS A 56 -7.33 -11.59 -4.30
N TYR A 57 -8.28 -10.68 -4.25
CA TYR A 57 -9.56 -10.77 -4.93
C TYR A 57 -9.82 -9.47 -5.69
N LEU A 58 -10.28 -9.61 -6.93
CA LEU A 58 -10.84 -8.51 -7.73
C LEU A 58 -12.26 -8.91 -8.10
N GLY A 59 -13.20 -7.98 -8.02
CA GLY A 59 -14.59 -8.24 -8.35
C GLY A 59 -15.24 -7.04 -9.01
N LYS A 60 -15.97 -7.28 -10.09
CA LYS A 60 -16.84 -6.28 -10.73
C LYS A 60 -18.25 -6.81 -10.91
N ASN A 61 -19.24 -6.03 -10.51
CA ASN A 61 -20.66 -6.33 -10.73
C ASN A 61 -21.44 -5.04 -11.03
N GLY A 62 -21.71 -4.82 -12.32
CA GLY A 62 -22.32 -3.57 -12.78
C GLY A 62 -21.44 -2.36 -12.39
N PRO A 63 -22.00 -1.36 -11.67
CA PRO A 63 -21.26 -0.18 -11.24
C PRO A 63 -20.30 -0.44 -10.07
N TRP A 64 -20.41 -1.59 -9.39
CA TRP A 64 -19.59 -1.90 -8.23
C TRP A 64 -18.25 -2.51 -8.63
N GLY A 65 -17.17 -2.00 -8.04
CA GLY A 65 -15.84 -2.58 -8.09
C GLY A 65 -15.31 -2.83 -6.68
N VAL A 66 -14.72 -4.01 -6.46
CA VAL A 66 -14.13 -4.42 -5.18
C VAL A 66 -12.73 -4.96 -5.44
N GLN A 67 -11.75 -4.55 -4.62
CA GLN A 67 -10.41 -5.15 -4.60
C GLN A 67 -10.02 -5.43 -3.16
N LEU A 68 -9.48 -6.62 -2.90
CA LEU A 68 -9.02 -7.04 -1.58
C LEU A 68 -7.65 -7.67 -1.72
N GLN A 69 -6.74 -7.39 -0.80
CA GLN A 69 -5.45 -8.05 -0.72
C GLN A 69 -5.04 -8.25 0.74
N ALA A 70 -4.52 -9.44 1.05
CA ALA A 70 -3.84 -9.72 2.30
C ALA A 70 -2.45 -10.27 1.96
N THR A 71 -1.41 -9.67 2.52
CA THR A 71 -0.02 -10.03 2.27
C THR A 71 0.70 -10.24 3.58
N ARG A 72 1.35 -11.38 3.76
CA ARG A 72 2.30 -11.60 4.84
C ARG A 72 3.72 -11.36 4.34
N GLN A 73 4.47 -10.52 5.03
CA GLN A 73 5.86 -10.22 4.72
C GLN A 73 6.77 -10.58 5.88
N ASP A 74 7.80 -11.39 5.61
CA ASP A 74 8.88 -11.74 6.52
C ASP A 74 10.23 -11.36 5.93
N MET A 75 10.86 -10.34 6.49
CA MET A 75 12.28 -10.05 6.29
C MET A 75 13.07 -10.54 7.49
N THR A 76 14.21 -11.13 7.20
CA THR A 76 15.21 -11.58 8.17
C THR A 76 16.55 -10.99 7.75
N PRO A 77 16.73 -9.65 7.88
CA PRO A 77 17.98 -9.01 7.54
C PRO A 77 19.11 -9.48 8.48
N ARG A 78 20.36 -9.13 8.15
CA ARG A 78 21.55 -9.36 8.97
C ARG A 78 22.21 -8.03 9.30
N ASN A 79 21.42 -7.15 9.91
CA ASN A 79 21.82 -5.80 10.25
C ASN A 79 22.75 -5.79 11.47
N PRO A 80 23.70 -4.85 11.53
CA PRO A 80 24.39 -4.56 12.76
C PRO A 80 23.39 -4.00 13.79
N GLY A 81 23.24 -4.68 14.92
CA GLY A 81 22.44 -4.22 16.06
C GLY A 81 20.95 -4.61 16.00
N ASN A 82 20.21 -4.19 14.98
CA ASN A 82 18.75 -4.38 14.95
C ASN A 82 18.19 -4.90 13.61
N ASP A 83 17.60 -6.09 13.66
CA ASP A 83 16.94 -6.76 12.53
C ASP A 83 15.43 -6.49 12.43
N GLN A 84 14.87 -5.65 13.31
CA GLN A 84 13.41 -5.37 13.35
C GLN A 84 12.93 -4.49 12.19
N TYR A 85 13.82 -3.85 11.44
CA TYR A 85 13.48 -3.04 10.27
C TYR A 85 14.50 -3.18 9.14
N VAL A 86 14.04 -2.86 7.94
CA VAL A 86 14.86 -2.67 6.75
C VAL A 86 14.61 -1.27 6.21
N THR A 87 15.67 -0.56 5.85
CA THR A 87 15.59 0.78 5.26
C THR A 87 15.30 0.67 3.77
N PHE A 88 14.26 1.39 3.35
CA PHE A 88 13.82 1.54 1.98
C PHE A 88 14.15 2.96 1.51
N GLY A 89 14.38 3.10 0.20
CA GLY A 89 14.52 4.40 -0.46
C GLY A 89 13.28 4.73 -1.27
N SER A 90 12.84 5.99 -1.23
CA SER A 90 11.84 6.55 -2.14
C SER A 90 12.20 8.00 -2.44
N TYR A 91 12.30 8.33 -3.72
CA TYR A 91 12.84 9.62 -4.20
C TYR A 91 14.19 9.94 -3.52
N ASP A 92 14.34 11.13 -2.96
CA ASP A 92 15.57 11.60 -2.29
C ASP A 92 15.61 11.27 -0.79
N ALA A 93 14.75 10.37 -0.32
CA ALA A 93 14.61 10.08 1.10
C ALA A 93 14.64 8.57 1.41
N THR A 94 15.02 8.25 2.64
CA THR A 94 15.03 6.88 3.17
C THR A 94 14.11 6.79 4.39
N PHE A 95 13.48 5.64 4.56
CA PHE A 95 12.55 5.35 5.65
C PHE A 95 12.68 3.88 6.07
N ASN A 96 12.42 3.59 7.34
CA ASN A 96 12.41 2.24 7.85
C ASN A 96 11.04 1.60 7.63
N VAL A 97 11.08 0.32 7.28
CA VAL A 97 9.91 -0.55 7.19
C VAL A 97 10.11 -1.69 8.17
N ALA A 98 9.09 -2.00 8.97
CA ALA A 98 9.14 -3.15 9.86
C ALA A 98 9.46 -4.43 9.07
N ALA A 99 10.44 -5.19 9.55
CA ALA A 99 10.91 -6.38 8.87
C ALA A 99 9.79 -7.43 8.73
N LYS A 100 8.88 -7.48 9.70
CA LYS A 100 7.78 -8.45 9.75
C LYS A 100 6.45 -7.77 9.97
N GLY A 101 5.49 -8.08 9.11
CA GLY A 101 4.13 -7.58 9.24
C GLY A 101 3.19 -8.17 8.18
N ASP A 102 1.91 -7.93 8.39
CA ASP A 102 0.85 -8.29 7.46
C ASP A 102 0.24 -7.00 6.88
N LEU A 103 0.13 -6.90 5.56
CA LEU A 103 -0.48 -5.78 4.85
C LEU A 103 -1.86 -6.19 4.34
N TYR A 104 -2.89 -5.47 4.77
CA TYR A 104 -4.26 -5.62 4.34
C TYR A 104 -4.67 -4.40 3.51
N VAL A 105 -5.33 -4.63 2.37
CA VAL A 105 -5.84 -3.58 1.49
C VAL A 105 -7.27 -3.93 1.11
N THR A 106 -8.15 -2.94 1.15
CA THR A 106 -9.55 -3.04 0.72
C THR A 106 -9.92 -1.79 -0.06
N ASP A 107 -10.44 -2.00 -1.26
CA ASP A 107 -10.97 -0.97 -2.14
C ASP A 107 -12.42 -1.28 -2.49
N LEU A 108 -13.27 -0.27 -2.38
CA LEU A 108 -14.64 -0.30 -2.86
C LEU A 108 -14.88 0.91 -3.73
N SER A 109 -15.53 0.70 -4.88
CA SER A 109 -15.88 1.78 -5.78
C SER A 109 -17.25 1.59 -6.43
N TYR A 110 -17.84 2.71 -6.83
CA TYR A 110 -19.13 2.79 -7.49
C TYR A 110 -19.08 3.78 -8.65
N ASP A 111 -19.32 3.29 -9.87
CA ASP A 111 -19.43 4.11 -11.07
C ASP A 111 -20.87 4.67 -11.17
N ILE A 112 -21.02 5.99 -11.16
CA ILE A 112 -22.30 6.66 -11.40
C ILE A 112 -22.51 6.75 -12.90
N ALA A 113 -23.57 6.10 -13.39
CA ALA A 113 -23.90 6.07 -14.81
C ALA A 113 -24.47 7.41 -15.30
N GLY A 114 -24.06 7.79 -16.52
CA GLY A 114 -24.62 8.95 -17.24
C GLY A 114 -23.67 10.13 -17.35
N ASN A 115 -24.15 11.17 -18.02
CA ASN A 115 -23.46 12.45 -18.20
C ASN A 115 -24.33 13.56 -17.59
N TYR A 116 -23.72 14.44 -16.82
CA TYR A 116 -24.39 15.49 -16.05
C TYR A 116 -23.87 16.86 -16.48
N GLY A 117 -24.35 17.33 -17.64
CA GLY A 117 -23.88 18.58 -18.24
C GLY A 117 -22.42 18.46 -18.65
N TRP A 118 -21.53 19.20 -17.98
CA TRP A 118 -20.08 19.14 -18.23
C TRP A 118 -19.37 18.02 -17.47
N PHE A 119 -20.05 17.34 -16.56
CA PHE A 119 -19.50 16.26 -15.75
C PHE A 119 -19.80 14.89 -16.36
N SER A 120 -18.83 13.99 -16.36
CA SER A 120 -18.99 12.60 -16.80
C SER A 120 -18.04 11.66 -16.05
N GLY A 121 -18.27 10.35 -16.17
CA GLY A 121 -17.37 9.34 -15.61
C GLY A 121 -17.19 9.44 -14.09
N ILE A 122 -18.25 9.83 -13.36
CA ILE A 122 -18.17 10.05 -11.93
C ILE A 122 -18.02 8.70 -11.23
N LYS A 123 -16.96 8.57 -10.44
CA LYS A 123 -16.66 7.38 -9.64
C LYS A 123 -16.46 7.78 -8.19
N LEU A 124 -17.23 7.16 -7.30
CA LEU A 124 -17.04 7.24 -5.86
C LEU A 124 -16.19 6.07 -5.41
N TYR A 125 -15.27 6.28 -4.49
CA TYR A 125 -14.44 5.19 -3.97
C TYR A 125 -14.00 5.42 -2.53
N GLY A 126 -13.76 4.30 -1.85
CA GLY A 126 -13.12 4.24 -0.55
C GLY A 126 -12.01 3.19 -0.55
N ASN A 127 -10.88 3.52 0.03
CA ASN A 127 -9.75 2.62 0.24
C ASN A 127 -9.42 2.56 1.74
N TYR A 128 -9.12 1.37 2.24
CA TYR A 128 -8.50 1.19 3.55
C TYR A 128 -7.28 0.29 3.41
N SER A 129 -6.18 0.68 4.04
CA SER A 129 -4.99 -0.15 4.17
C SER A 129 -4.45 -0.13 5.59
N LEU A 130 -3.95 -1.29 6.02
CA LEU A 130 -3.37 -1.54 7.34
C LEU A 130 -2.08 -2.31 7.15
N PHE A 131 -0.97 -1.78 7.66
CA PHE A 131 0.25 -2.53 7.89
C PHE A 131 0.34 -2.88 9.38
N ASP A 132 -0.11 -4.10 9.68
CA ASP A 132 -0.12 -4.74 10.99
C ASP A 132 1.28 -5.31 11.28
N LYS A 133 2.00 -4.66 12.19
CA LYS A 133 3.41 -4.94 12.45
C LYS A 133 3.50 -5.99 13.54
N ARG A 134 4.31 -7.01 13.29
CA ARG A 134 4.40 -8.15 14.21
C ARG A 134 5.23 -7.89 15.47
N ASP A 135 5.98 -6.81 15.51
CA ASP A 135 6.70 -6.41 16.71
C ASP A 135 5.77 -5.68 17.67
N SER A 136 5.59 -6.20 18.89
CA SER A 136 4.66 -5.64 19.87
C SER A 136 5.03 -4.23 20.35
N ALA A 137 6.29 -3.81 20.17
CA ALA A 137 6.72 -2.45 20.48
C ALA A 137 6.36 -1.45 19.38
N PHE A 138 5.95 -1.92 18.19
CA PHE A 138 5.66 -1.07 17.05
C PHE A 138 4.19 -0.66 17.01
N HIS A 139 3.93 0.51 16.43
CA HIS A 139 2.58 0.99 16.17
C HIS A 139 2.21 0.81 14.71
N ASP A 140 1.09 0.15 14.44
CA ASP A 140 0.61 -0.12 13.09
C ASP A 140 0.37 1.15 12.27
N SER A 141 0.56 1.03 10.96
CA SER A 141 0.27 2.10 10.00
C SER A 141 -1.06 1.85 9.35
N GLN A 142 -1.92 2.87 9.31
CA GLN A 142 -3.24 2.79 8.71
C GLN A 142 -3.47 3.98 7.80
N ARG A 143 -4.17 3.72 6.70
CA ARG A 143 -4.65 4.76 5.79
C ARG A 143 -6.07 4.44 5.36
N PHE A 144 -6.93 5.43 5.45
CA PHE A 144 -8.27 5.45 4.89
C PHE A 144 -8.39 6.61 3.90
N ILE A 145 -8.92 6.35 2.72
CA ILE A 145 -9.18 7.37 1.70
C ILE A 145 -10.65 7.29 1.33
N LEU A 146 -11.33 8.42 1.36
CA LEU A 146 -12.65 8.58 0.74
C LEU A 146 -12.53 9.60 -0.39
N GLY A 147 -12.91 9.22 -1.60
CA GLY A 147 -12.68 10.06 -2.77
C GLY A 147 -13.73 9.95 -3.84
N THR A 148 -13.65 10.91 -4.75
CA THR A 148 -14.39 10.92 -6.00
C THR A 148 -13.46 11.29 -7.14
N SER A 149 -13.72 10.76 -8.32
CA SER A 149 -13.10 11.21 -9.56
C SER A 149 -14.16 11.44 -10.62
N PHE A 150 -13.96 12.43 -11.48
CA PHE A 150 -14.88 12.77 -12.55
C PHE A 150 -14.15 13.56 -13.63
N SER A 151 -14.71 13.54 -14.84
CA SER A 151 -14.26 14.39 -15.93
C SER A 151 -15.11 15.65 -16.02
N LEU A 152 -14.46 16.81 -16.14
CA LEU A 152 -15.03 18.10 -16.49
C LEU A 152 -14.51 18.50 -17.89
N LYS A 153 -15.28 18.14 -18.94
CA LYS A 153 -14.79 18.18 -20.33
C LYS A 153 -13.46 17.41 -20.46
N ASP A 154 -12.40 18.10 -20.87
CA ASP A 154 -11.05 17.55 -21.12
C ASP A 154 -10.20 17.43 -19.83
N LEU A 155 -10.73 17.90 -18.70
CA LEU A 155 -10.09 17.76 -17.39
C LEU A 155 -10.60 16.50 -16.70
N TRP A 156 -9.69 15.70 -16.17
CA TRP A 156 -10.00 14.66 -15.18
C TRP A 156 -9.60 15.16 -13.80
N ILE A 157 -10.50 15.10 -12.84
CA ILE A 157 -10.30 15.62 -11.49
C ILE A 157 -10.56 14.49 -10.50
N ALA A 158 -9.66 14.31 -9.54
CA ALA A 158 -9.88 13.49 -8.35
C ALA A 158 -9.75 14.36 -7.10
N VAL A 159 -10.70 14.19 -6.18
CA VAL A 159 -10.70 14.85 -4.87
C VAL A 159 -10.79 13.77 -3.81
N GLU A 160 -9.85 13.77 -2.88
CA GLU A 160 -9.66 12.72 -1.89
C GLU A 160 -9.52 13.32 -0.51
N TRP A 161 -10.25 12.76 0.45
CA TRP A 161 -10.04 13.00 1.87
C TRP A 161 -9.28 11.83 2.46
N LEU A 162 -8.04 12.07 2.85
CA LEU A 162 -7.12 11.08 3.37
C LEU A 162 -7.09 11.17 4.89
N HIS A 163 -7.19 10.03 5.54
CA HIS A 163 -6.99 9.85 6.97
C HIS A 163 -5.89 8.83 7.20
N GLY A 164 -4.93 9.16 8.05
CA GLY A 164 -3.80 8.30 8.33
C GLY A 164 -3.51 8.21 9.82
N LYS A 165 -3.11 7.04 10.29
CA LYS A 165 -2.51 6.84 11.61
C LYS A 165 -1.15 6.19 11.42
N ASN A 166 -0.09 6.81 11.94
CA ASN A 166 1.29 6.43 11.64
C ASN A 166 1.52 6.28 10.13
N ASP A 167 0.98 7.24 9.36
CA ASP A 167 1.12 7.29 7.92
C ASP A 167 2.29 8.22 7.56
N PRO A 168 3.25 7.79 6.73
CA PRO A 168 4.43 8.60 6.43
C PRO A 168 4.14 9.90 5.67
N TYR A 169 2.94 10.08 5.10
CA TYR A 169 2.60 11.21 4.23
C TYR A 169 1.41 12.05 4.71
N ILE A 170 0.70 11.65 5.78
CA ILE A 170 -0.52 12.34 6.23
C ILE A 170 -0.30 13.05 7.57
N GLY A 171 -0.65 14.35 7.60
CA GLY A 171 -0.72 15.25 8.76
C GLY A 171 0.43 15.18 9.76
N GLY A 172 1.67 15.18 9.25
CA GLY A 172 2.86 15.42 10.07
C GLY A 172 3.34 14.24 10.91
N SER A 173 2.86 13.02 10.64
CA SER A 173 3.49 11.82 11.20
C SER A 173 4.94 11.65 10.70
N SER A 174 5.68 10.71 11.30
CA SER A 174 7.08 10.51 10.96
C SER A 174 7.25 9.89 9.57
N PHE A 175 7.71 10.65 8.59
CA PHE A 175 8.04 10.11 7.26
C PHE A 175 8.99 8.90 7.34
N THR A 176 9.98 8.97 8.23
CA THR A 176 11.07 7.99 8.31
C THR A 176 10.72 6.75 9.12
N GLN A 177 9.84 6.84 10.11
CA GLN A 177 9.56 5.74 11.04
C GLN A 177 8.12 5.24 11.01
N SER A 178 7.20 5.95 10.34
CA SER A 178 5.79 5.56 10.29
C SER A 178 5.59 4.13 9.84
N LEU A 179 6.33 3.63 8.83
CA LEU A 179 6.28 2.22 8.39
C LEU A 179 7.19 1.27 9.20
N GLY A 180 8.08 1.80 10.03
CA GLY A 180 8.95 1.08 10.95
C GLY A 180 8.34 1.01 12.33
N ALA A 181 9.01 1.57 13.34
CA ALA A 181 8.55 1.54 14.73
C ALA A 181 7.19 2.24 14.96
N GLY A 182 6.82 3.20 14.12
CA GLY A 182 5.61 3.99 14.26
C GLY A 182 5.87 5.49 14.09
N GLY A 183 4.80 6.28 14.13
CA GLY A 183 4.83 7.73 13.98
C GLY A 183 4.20 8.42 15.18
N SER A 184 3.35 9.42 14.92
CA SER A 184 2.66 10.21 15.95
C SER A 184 1.68 9.40 16.81
N ASN A 185 1.27 8.21 16.36
CA ASN A 185 0.21 7.39 16.92
C ASN A 185 -1.15 8.14 17.05
N GLN A 186 -1.31 9.23 16.31
CA GLN A 186 -2.56 9.99 16.19
C GLN A 186 -3.18 9.77 14.82
N TRP A 187 -4.51 9.92 14.75
CA TRP A 187 -5.21 10.03 13.47
C TRP A 187 -5.08 11.45 12.96
N GLU A 188 -4.55 11.56 11.76
CA GLU A 188 -4.35 12.80 11.05
C GLU A 188 -5.14 12.77 9.73
N ASN A 189 -5.38 13.94 9.14
CA ASN A 189 -6.09 13.99 7.87
C ASN A 189 -5.56 15.08 6.93
N GLN A 190 -5.82 14.90 5.64
CA GLN A 190 -5.44 15.84 4.59
C GLN A 190 -6.45 15.76 3.44
N LEU A 191 -6.76 16.90 2.84
CA LEU A 191 -7.46 16.95 1.56
C LEU A 191 -6.41 16.96 0.43
N TYR A 192 -6.61 16.09 -0.56
CA TYR A 192 -5.78 15.98 -1.75
C TYR A 192 -6.64 16.15 -2.99
N THR A 193 -6.08 16.77 -4.02
CA THR A 193 -6.75 16.94 -5.30
C THR A 193 -5.74 16.79 -6.43
N ASN A 194 -6.10 15.99 -7.41
CA ASN A 194 -5.32 15.77 -8.62
C ASN A 194 -6.15 16.23 -9.83
N ILE A 195 -5.52 16.97 -10.74
CA ILE A 195 -6.13 17.48 -11.96
C ILE A 195 -5.24 17.09 -13.13
N GLY A 196 -5.76 16.26 -14.02
CA GLY A 196 -5.13 15.91 -15.29
C GLY A 196 -5.86 16.57 -16.45
N TYR A 197 -5.12 17.01 -17.46
CA TYR A 197 -5.69 17.48 -18.73
C TYR A 197 -5.36 16.47 -19.82
N TYR A 198 -6.38 15.98 -20.52
CA TYR A 198 -6.26 14.99 -21.57
C TYR A 198 -6.72 15.60 -22.89
N PHE A 199 -5.87 15.52 -23.92
CA PHE A 199 -6.10 16.03 -25.27
C PHE A 199 -6.25 14.90 -26.29
#